data_AF-A0A7W0N4B1-F1
#
_entry.id   AF-A0A7W0N4B1-F1
#
_cell.length_a   1.000
_cell.length_b   1.000
_cell.length_c   1.000
_cell.angle_alpha   90.00
_cell.angle_beta   90.00
_cell.angle_gamma   90.00
#
_symmetry.space_group_name_H-M   'P 1'
#
loop_
_entity.id
_entity.type
_entity.pdbx_description
1 polymer ?
#
loop_
_entity_poly.entity_id
_entity_poly.type
_entity_poly.pdbx_seq_one_letter_code
_entity_poly.pdbx_strand_id
1 'polypeptide(L)'
;MVALHHHLAAPPWRAARKRPLRHRDEVLRTFVAAGTELVVGGHVHQGGIAERREFKVLEEGPRRALVLATAPALGRPRPKRREEARGLNVYEADPQTLTVRTYAWDGQALLEVGRRTFART
;
A
#
# COMPACT_ATOMS: atom_id res chain seq x y z
N MET A 1 11.63 1.89 4.42
CA MET A 1 10.63 1.86 3.32
C MET A 1 11.17 0.97 2.21
N VAL A 2 10.32 0.17 1.57
CA VAL A 2 10.66 -0.62 0.38
C VAL A 2 9.71 -0.26 -0.75
N ALA A 3 10.23 -0.08 -1.98
CA ALA A 3 9.44 0.19 -3.16
C ALA A 3 9.59 -0.94 -4.18
N LEU A 4 8.47 -1.40 -4.74
CA LEU A 4 8.41 -2.50 -5.69
C LEU A 4 7.23 -2.32 -6.64
N HIS A 5 7.28 -2.92 -7.82
CA HIS A 5 6.22 -2.70 -8.81
C HIS A 5 4.91 -3.42 -8.45
N HIS A 6 4.97 -4.72 -8.07
CA HIS A 6 3.77 -5.53 -7.83
C HIS A 6 3.29 -5.40 -6.40
N HIS A 7 2.10 -4.84 -6.16
CA HIS A 7 1.58 -4.70 -4.79
C HIS A 7 1.64 -6.00 -3.95
N LEU A 8 1.96 -5.84 -2.67
CA LEU A 8 1.88 -6.93 -1.69
C LEU A 8 0.59 -6.90 -0.89
N ALA A 9 -0.36 -5.99 -1.16
CA ALA A 9 -1.70 -6.09 -0.59
C ALA A 9 -2.38 -7.37 -1.11
N ALA A 10 -3.03 -8.14 -0.23
CA ALA A 10 -3.83 -9.28 -0.68
C ALA A 10 -4.90 -8.75 -1.65
N PRO A 11 -5.06 -9.32 -2.86
CA PRO A 11 -6.07 -8.84 -3.77
C PRO A 11 -7.47 -9.03 -3.13
N PRO A 12 -8.33 -8.00 -3.09
CA PRO A 12 -9.72 -8.16 -2.65
C PRO A 12 -10.59 -8.92 -3.67
N TRP A 13 -10.04 -9.34 -4.80
CA TRP A 13 -10.79 -9.90 -5.93
C TRP A 13 -10.54 -11.39 -6.15
N ARG A 14 -11.54 -12.00 -6.81
CA ARG A 14 -11.68 -13.37 -7.34
C ARG A 14 -10.56 -13.83 -8.29
N ALA A 15 -9.31 -13.60 -7.94
CA ALA A 15 -8.15 -13.99 -8.71
C ALA A 15 -7.51 -15.20 -8.04
N ALA A 16 -8.30 -16.23 -7.69
CA ALA A 16 -7.81 -17.50 -7.15
C ALA A 16 -6.65 -18.10 -7.99
N ARG A 17 -6.52 -17.68 -9.26
CA ARG A 17 -5.48 -18.07 -10.21
C ARG A 17 -4.43 -17.01 -10.54
N LYS A 18 -4.55 -15.76 -10.07
CA LYS A 18 -3.54 -14.71 -10.29
C LYS A 18 -2.86 -14.39 -8.97
N ARG A 19 -1.61 -14.84 -8.83
CA ARG A 19 -0.72 -14.45 -7.74
C ARG A 19 0.11 -13.27 -8.23
N PRO A 20 -0.14 -12.02 -7.77
CA PRO A 20 0.64 -10.85 -8.20
C PRO A 20 2.12 -10.99 -7.85
N LEU A 21 2.43 -11.76 -6.80
CA LEU A 21 3.77 -12.16 -6.41
C LEU A 21 3.74 -13.61 -5.89
N ARG A 22 4.69 -14.46 -6.33
CA ARG A 22 4.95 -15.75 -5.68
C ARG A 22 5.66 -15.52 -4.35
N HIS A 23 5.45 -16.41 -3.37
CA HIS A 23 6.08 -16.33 -2.04
C HIS A 23 5.85 -15.00 -1.30
N ARG A 24 4.73 -14.33 -1.57
CA ARG A 24 4.35 -13.04 -0.98
C ARG A 24 4.53 -12.99 0.53
N ASP A 25 4.09 -14.04 1.24
CA ASP A 25 4.10 -14.03 2.71
C ASP A 25 5.51 -14.17 3.28
N GLU A 26 6.40 -14.88 2.59
CA GLU A 26 7.82 -14.94 2.93
C GLU A 26 8.49 -13.58 2.75
N VAL A 27 8.22 -12.89 1.64
CA VAL A 27 8.72 -11.53 1.40
C VAL A 27 8.23 -10.56 2.49
N LEU A 28 6.95 -10.63 2.84
CA LEU A 28 6.38 -9.80 3.91
C LEU A 28 7.03 -10.10 5.27
N ARG A 29 7.26 -11.38 5.60
CA ARG A 29 7.97 -11.78 6.81
C ARG A 29 9.39 -11.22 6.84
N THR A 30 10.13 -11.30 5.74
CA THR A 30 11.49 -10.76 5.62
C THR A 30 11.50 -9.24 5.83
N PHE A 31 10.54 -8.53 5.25
CA PHE A 31 10.43 -7.08 5.43
C PHE A 31 10.12 -6.69 6.88
N VAL A 32 9.18 -7.39 7.53
CA VAL A 32 8.87 -7.17 8.95
C VAL A 32 10.10 -7.46 9.83
N ALA A 33 10.79 -8.57 9.59
CA ALA A 33 12.01 -8.92 10.33
C ALA A 33 13.13 -7.89 10.15
N ALA A 34 13.22 -7.26 8.98
CA ALA A 34 14.15 -6.17 8.69
C ALA A 34 13.70 -4.79 9.23
N GLY A 35 12.58 -4.71 9.96
CA GLY A 35 12.07 -3.45 10.51
C GLY A 35 11.42 -2.52 9.47
N THR A 36 10.98 -3.07 8.33
CA THR A 36 10.25 -2.28 7.33
C THR A 36 8.88 -1.87 7.85
N GLU A 37 8.57 -0.58 7.82
CA GLU A 37 7.26 -0.04 8.25
C GLU A 37 6.34 0.32 7.07
N LEU A 38 6.91 0.54 5.88
CA LEU A 38 6.19 0.91 4.66
C LEU A 38 6.69 0.13 3.44
N VAL A 39 5.76 -0.51 2.73
CA VAL A 39 5.97 -1.07 1.39
C VAL A 39 5.10 -0.31 0.40
N VAL A 40 5.73 0.26 -0.63
CA VAL A 40 5.03 0.90 -1.75
C VAL A 40 5.00 -0.02 -2.96
N GLY A 41 3.79 -0.21 -3.49
CA GLY A 41 3.47 -1.07 -4.63
C GLY A 41 2.67 -0.34 -5.70
N GLY A 42 2.47 -0.99 -6.85
CA GLY A 42 1.63 -0.49 -7.93
C GLY A 42 1.02 -1.64 -8.73
N HIS A 43 1.24 -1.63 -10.06
CA HIS A 43 0.81 -2.64 -11.02
C HIS A 43 -0.70 -2.71 -11.33
N VAL A 44 -1.58 -2.56 -10.34
CA VAL A 44 -3.03 -2.68 -10.57
C VAL A 44 -3.68 -1.40 -11.08
N HIS A 45 -2.98 -0.27 -10.96
CA HIS A 45 -3.45 1.09 -11.31
C HIS A 45 -4.60 1.58 -10.41
N GLN A 46 -4.75 0.96 -9.23
CA GLN A 46 -5.78 1.24 -8.26
C GLN A 46 -5.13 1.58 -6.91
N GLY A 47 -5.57 2.69 -6.32
CA GLY A 47 -5.06 3.13 -5.03
C GLY A 47 -5.59 2.25 -3.89
N GLY A 48 -4.73 1.89 -2.94
CA GLY A 48 -5.17 1.09 -1.79
C GLY A 48 -4.14 1.09 -0.68
N ILE A 49 -4.58 1.36 0.55
CA ILE A 49 -3.72 1.38 1.73
C ILE A 49 -4.24 0.34 2.72
N ALA A 50 -3.37 -0.55 3.20
CA ALA A 50 -3.69 -1.53 4.22
C ALA A 50 -2.63 -1.50 5.32
N GLU A 51 -3.07 -1.39 6.57
CA GLU A 51 -2.24 -1.65 7.73
C GLU A 51 -2.31 -3.14 8.08
N ARG A 52 -1.17 -3.73 8.43
CA ARG A 52 -1.05 -5.14 8.77
C ARG A 52 -0.35 -5.24 10.13
N ARG A 53 -1.02 -5.83 11.12
CA ARG A 53 -0.53 -5.97 12.50
C ARG A 53 -0.40 -7.43 12.94
N GLU A 54 -0.96 -8.34 12.16
CA GLU A 54 -1.16 -9.75 12.52
C GLU A 54 0.06 -10.64 12.33
N PHE A 55 1.22 -10.09 11.92
CA PHE A 55 2.44 -10.89 11.76
C PHE A 55 2.92 -11.40 13.12
N LYS A 56 2.68 -12.69 13.38
CA LYS A 56 3.11 -13.44 14.57
C LYS A 56 2.64 -12.88 15.93
N VAL A 57 1.47 -12.25 15.98
CA VAL A 57 0.88 -11.73 17.23
C VAL A 57 0.73 -12.82 18.30
N LEU A 58 0.43 -14.07 17.90
CA LEU A 58 0.22 -15.18 18.82
C LEU A 58 1.52 -15.82 19.35
N GLU A 59 2.64 -15.68 18.65
CA GLU A 59 3.91 -16.31 19.02
C GLU A 59 4.89 -15.32 19.66
N GLU A 60 4.87 -14.07 19.23
CA GLU A 60 5.95 -13.10 19.49
C GLU A 60 5.41 -11.74 20.00
N GLY A 61 4.10 -11.67 20.30
CA GLY A 61 3.43 -10.46 20.77
C GLY A 61 3.17 -9.41 19.67
N PRO A 62 2.61 -8.24 20.02
CA PRO A 62 2.32 -7.18 19.06
C PRO A 62 3.60 -6.68 18.38
N ARG A 63 3.63 -6.70 17.05
CA ARG A 63 4.72 -6.09 16.25
C ARG A 63 4.32 -4.75 15.67
N ARG A 64 5.33 -3.95 15.29
CA ARG A 64 5.13 -2.73 14.51
C ARG A 64 4.31 -3.03 13.27
N ALA A 65 3.35 -2.17 13.00
CA ALA A 65 2.47 -2.31 11.86
C ALA A 65 3.27 -2.19 10.55
N LEU A 66 2.96 -3.04 9.58
CA LEU A 66 3.45 -2.92 8.22
C LEU A 66 2.37 -2.25 7.36
N VAL A 67 2.68 -1.06 6.84
CA VAL A 67 1.80 -0.34 5.93
C VAL A 67 2.09 -0.77 4.49
N LEU A 68 1.07 -1.27 3.81
CA LEU A 68 1.10 -1.63 2.40
C LEU A 68 0.36 -0.56 1.61
N ALA A 69 1.10 0.24 0.83
CA ALA A 69 0.54 1.31 0.03
C ALA A 69 0.64 1.00 -1.46
N THR A 70 -0.49 0.74 -2.10
CA THR A 70 -0.61 0.62 -3.55
C THR A 70 -0.89 1.99 -4.13
N ALA A 71 0.03 2.48 -4.97
CA ALA A 71 -0.10 3.77 -5.62
C ALA A 71 -1.19 3.71 -6.72
N PRO A 72 -2.04 4.76 -6.81
CA PRO A 72 -2.91 4.94 -7.98
C PRO A 72 -2.07 5.20 -9.24
N ALA A 73 -2.69 5.08 -10.42
CA ALA A 73 -1.99 5.38 -11.67
C ALA A 73 -1.97 6.88 -11.99
N LEU A 74 -0.79 7.43 -12.26
CA LEU A 74 -0.64 8.83 -12.67
C LEU A 74 -1.12 9.08 -14.11
N GLY A 75 -0.83 8.16 -15.05
CA GLY A 75 -1.05 8.40 -16.49
C GLY A 75 -2.30 7.74 -17.10
N ARG A 76 -2.70 6.55 -16.62
CA ARG A 76 -3.79 5.76 -17.22
C ARG A 76 -4.50 4.88 -16.18
N PRO A 77 -5.67 5.29 -15.67
CA PRO A 77 -6.59 4.34 -15.04
C PRO A 77 -6.87 3.18 -16.01
N ARG A 78 -7.02 1.95 -15.51
CA ARG A 78 -7.13 0.77 -16.38
C ARG A 78 -8.34 0.91 -17.33
N PRO A 79 -8.16 0.69 -18.65
CA PRO A 79 -9.28 0.71 -19.59
C PRO A 79 -10.39 -0.23 -19.13
N LYS A 80 -11.65 0.23 -19.18
CA LYS A 80 -12.86 -0.53 -18.77
C LYS A 80 -13.07 -0.72 -17.26
N ARG A 81 -12.17 -0.24 -16.39
CA ARG A 81 -12.46 0.01 -14.97
C ARG A 81 -12.94 1.46 -14.89
N ARG A 82 -14.26 1.67 -14.94
CA ARG A 82 -14.84 3.02 -14.83
C ARG A 82 -14.59 3.53 -13.40
N GLU A 83 -14.42 4.84 -13.24
CA GLU A 83 -14.46 5.63 -11.98
C GLU A 83 -13.15 5.92 -11.23
N GLU A 84 -12.01 5.29 -11.51
CA GLU A 84 -10.77 5.69 -10.84
C GLU A 84 -10.07 6.86 -11.54
N ALA A 85 -9.90 7.96 -10.82
CA ALA A 85 -9.16 9.13 -11.27
C ALA A 85 -7.64 8.83 -11.34
N ARG A 86 -6.94 9.60 -12.18
CA ARG A 86 -5.47 9.65 -12.11
C ARG A 86 -5.07 10.16 -10.73
N GLY A 87 -3.95 9.71 -10.19
CA GLY A 87 -3.56 10.14 -8.87
C GLY A 87 -2.15 9.79 -8.47
N LEU A 88 -1.80 10.17 -7.25
CA LEU A 88 -0.56 9.80 -6.58
C LEU A 88 -0.76 9.67 -5.07
N ASN A 89 0.23 9.08 -4.40
CA ASN A 89 0.35 9.15 -2.96
C ASN A 89 1.56 10.01 -2.58
N VAL A 90 1.42 10.81 -1.52
CA VAL A 90 2.54 11.46 -0.82
C VAL A 90 2.73 10.74 0.51
N TYR A 91 3.99 10.46 0.83
CA TYR A 91 4.40 9.75 2.04
C TYR A 91 5.18 10.71 2.94
N GLU A 92 4.65 10.95 4.13
CA GLU A 92 5.28 11.78 5.16
C GLU A 92 5.62 10.86 6.34
N ALA A 93 6.87 10.91 6.81
CA ALA A 93 7.31 10.09 7.94
C ALA A 93 8.10 10.95 8.93
N ASP A 94 7.65 10.94 10.17
CA ASP A 94 8.33 11.53 11.32
C ASP A 94 8.65 10.41 12.35
N PRO A 95 9.36 10.67 13.46
CA PRO A 95 9.71 9.63 14.44
C PRO A 95 8.51 8.87 15.04
N GLN A 96 7.34 9.49 15.12
CA GLN A 96 6.14 8.96 15.77
C GLN A 96 5.11 8.45 14.75
N THR A 97 5.04 9.06 13.57
CA THR A 97 3.98 8.78 12.61
C THR A 97 4.46 8.53 11.19
N LEU A 98 3.69 7.71 10.49
CA LEU A 98 3.74 7.54 9.05
C LEU A 98 2.38 7.97 8.47
N THR A 99 2.38 8.99 7.63
CA THR A 99 1.19 9.50 6.95
C THR A 99 1.24 9.23 5.45
N VAL A 100 0.14 8.72 4.90
CA VAL A 100 -0.09 8.57 3.47
C VAL A 100 -1.23 9.48 3.05
N ARG A 101 -0.94 10.45 2.18
CA ARG A 101 -1.93 11.35 1.57
C ARG A 101 -2.17 10.89 0.14
N THR A 102 -3.42 10.66 -0.22
CA THR A 102 -3.82 10.21 -1.56
C THR A 102 -4.41 11.39 -2.31
N TYR A 103 -3.91 11.64 -3.51
CA TYR A 103 -4.37 12.70 -4.39
C TYR A 103 -5.01 12.12 -5.64
N ALA A 104 -6.09 12.75 -6.10
CA ALA A 104 -6.74 12.48 -7.36
C ALA A 104 -6.72 13.73 -8.24
N TRP A 105 -6.57 13.54 -9.54
CA TRP A 105 -6.68 14.57 -10.56
C TRP A 105 -8.16 14.76 -10.92
N ASP A 106 -8.66 15.99 -10.77
CA ASP A 106 -10.05 16.35 -11.08
C ASP A 106 -10.24 16.89 -12.52
N GLY A 107 -9.15 17.12 -13.25
CA GLY A 107 -9.16 17.81 -14.55
C GLY A 107 -8.33 19.09 -14.57
N GLN A 108 -8.04 19.67 -13.41
CA GLN A 108 -7.34 20.95 -13.23
C GLN A 108 -6.19 20.86 -12.23
N ALA A 109 -6.39 20.13 -11.12
CA ALA A 109 -5.43 20.03 -10.04
C ALA A 109 -5.41 18.63 -9.40
N LEU A 110 -4.36 18.38 -8.62
CA LEU A 110 -4.33 17.26 -7.68
C LEU A 110 -5.05 17.67 -6.40
N LEU A 111 -6.19 17.05 -6.14
CA LEU A 111 -6.97 17.23 -4.91
C LEU A 111 -6.68 16.10 -3.94
N GLU A 112 -6.49 16.42 -2.66
CA GLU A 112 -6.37 15.41 -1.62
C GLU A 112 -7.71 14.73 -1.41
N VAL A 113 -7.77 13.41 -1.64
CA VAL A 113 -8.98 12.58 -1.53
C VAL A 113 -8.90 11.58 -0.38
N GLY A 114 -7.78 11.56 0.35
CA GLY A 114 -7.65 10.72 1.53
C GLY A 114 -6.36 10.98 2.30
N ARG A 115 -6.44 10.79 3.62
CA ARG A 115 -5.32 10.86 4.54
C ARG A 115 -5.40 9.70 5.52
N ARG A 116 -4.31 8.96 5.69
CA ARG A 116 -4.19 7.87 6.67
C ARG A 116 -2.89 8.05 7.44
N THR A 117 -2.98 8.07 8.75
CA THR A 117 -1.84 8.22 9.65
C THR A 117 -1.73 7.00 10.54
N PHE A 118 -0.51 6.46 10.65
CA PHE A 118 -0.20 5.25 11.40
C PHE A 118 0.87 5.57 12.44
N ALA A 119 0.71 5.05 13.66
CA ALA A 119 1.74 5.13 14.69
C ALA A 119 2.93 4.22 14.34
N ARG A 120 4.15 4.69 14.59
CA ARG A 120 5.40 3.94 14.40
C ARG A 120 5.88 3.22 15.67
N THR A 121 5.20 3.49 16.80
CA THR A 121 5.45 2.91 18.13
C THR A 121 4.70 1.60 18.31
#